data_AF-A0AA35ZK05-F1
#
_entry.id   AF-A0AA35ZK05-F1
#
_cell.length_a   1.000
_cell.length_b   1.000
_cell.length_c   1.000
_cell.angle_alpha   90.00
_cell.angle_beta   90.00
_cell.angle_gamma   90.00
#
_symmetry.space_group_name_H-M   'P 1'
#
loop_
_entity.id
_entity.type
_entity.pdbx_description
1 polymer ?
#
loop_
_entity_poly.entity_id
_entity_poly.type
_entity_poly.pdbx_seq_one_letter_code
_entity_poly.pdbx_strand_id
1 'polypeptide(L)'
;MSKNVHRGLGLDDFVNFLVSCRLRYTISEVPSEFFPEQVCEFYYTATVNDENNIIFGIIGRSRRSVFITTDLLSPALRLPNFEPFSELPTIERCQRLFDQLGYDHSKVGARSALILRQCMTPTWKFFTGALCKCVGHKSRSGDQLSTYEQQVVCSLLLNKRLDYGAFFFDQLVQLLRANVRADHVPFPRWIALVLHKFFAEAYYSHSGNPIQCPRMSVRMYQDDPLANDISISDRMRVWIANPYIVPSLTADTDEGADDNNEIHTDLQAEMQDGGHLSPQLSHHTISVTERVHSA
;
A
#
# COMPACT_ATOMS: atom_id res chain seq x y z
N MET A 1 -27.18 -26.58 -26.49
CA MET A 1 -26.56 -25.35 -25.95
C MET A 1 -25.90 -25.69 -24.61
N SER A 2 -24.63 -26.09 -24.64
CA SER A 2 -23.83 -26.32 -23.43
C SER A 2 -23.24 -24.97 -23.00
N LYS A 3 -23.68 -24.43 -21.87
CA LYS A 3 -23.16 -23.16 -21.34
C LYS A 3 -21.78 -23.42 -20.72
N ASN A 4 -20.77 -22.76 -21.27
CA ASN A 4 -19.41 -22.56 -20.76
C ASN A 4 -19.25 -22.75 -19.24
N VAL A 5 -18.81 -23.94 -18.82
CA VAL A 5 -18.40 -24.24 -17.43
C VAL A 5 -16.93 -23.87 -17.18
N HIS A 6 -16.18 -23.45 -18.21
CA HIS A 6 -14.77 -23.03 -18.06
C HIS A 6 -14.56 -21.55 -17.70
N ARG A 7 -15.64 -20.79 -17.44
CA ARG A 7 -15.51 -19.40 -16.96
C ARG A 7 -15.00 -19.38 -15.53
N GLY A 8 -13.72 -19.04 -15.34
CA GLY A 8 -13.19 -18.63 -14.02
C GLY A 8 -12.14 -19.53 -13.39
N LEU A 9 -11.80 -20.68 -14.01
CA LEU A 9 -10.92 -21.70 -13.39
C LEU A 9 -9.48 -21.24 -13.05
N GLY A 10 -9.06 -20.04 -13.46
CA GLY A 10 -7.81 -19.43 -13.00
C GLY A 10 -8.02 -18.23 -12.06
N LEU A 11 -9.12 -17.50 -12.20
CA LEU A 11 -9.33 -16.23 -11.48
C LEU A 11 -9.67 -16.46 -10.01
N ASP A 12 -10.48 -17.47 -9.73
CA ASP A 12 -10.81 -17.86 -8.35
C ASP A 12 -9.55 -18.23 -7.59
N ASP A 13 -8.62 -18.94 -8.23
CA ASP A 13 -7.31 -19.29 -7.68
C ASP A 13 -6.46 -18.05 -7.32
N PHE A 14 -6.49 -17.00 -8.15
CA PHE A 14 -5.80 -15.74 -7.83
C PHE A 14 -6.46 -15.01 -6.67
N VAL A 15 -7.79 -14.92 -6.65
CA VAL A 15 -8.51 -14.32 -5.52
C VAL A 15 -8.22 -15.10 -4.24
N ASN A 16 -8.30 -16.42 -4.28
CA ASN A 16 -7.97 -17.33 -3.19
C ASN A 16 -6.53 -17.13 -2.71
N PHE A 17 -5.58 -16.96 -3.62
CA PHE A 17 -4.20 -16.63 -3.26
C PHE A 17 -4.10 -15.28 -2.56
N LEU A 18 -4.71 -14.22 -3.11
CA LEU A 18 -4.65 -12.88 -2.53
C LEU A 18 -5.25 -12.82 -1.11
N VAL A 19 -6.35 -13.54 -0.86
CA VAL A 19 -6.96 -13.64 0.48
C VAL A 19 -6.22 -14.58 1.43
N SER A 20 -5.28 -15.40 0.92
CA SER A 20 -4.50 -16.36 1.72
C SER A 20 -3.04 -15.92 1.94
N CYS A 21 -2.55 -14.97 1.15
CA CYS A 21 -1.16 -14.53 1.19
C CYS A 21 -0.83 -13.68 2.44
N ARG A 22 0.46 -13.43 2.64
CA ARG A 22 0.97 -12.64 3.80
C ARG A 22 0.48 -11.20 3.84
N LEU A 23 0.12 -10.65 2.69
CA LEU A 23 -0.44 -9.32 2.55
C LEU A 23 -1.98 -9.35 2.49
N ARG A 24 -2.63 -10.46 2.86
CA ARG A 24 -4.10 -10.57 2.77
C ARG A 24 -4.81 -9.45 3.52
N TYR A 25 -4.29 -9.02 4.68
CA TYR A 25 -4.92 -7.96 5.46
C TYR A 25 -4.86 -6.63 4.72
N THR A 26 -3.73 -6.32 4.10
CA THR A 26 -3.52 -5.06 3.38
C THR A 26 -4.15 -5.05 1.99
N ILE A 27 -4.34 -6.21 1.37
CA ILE A 27 -4.90 -6.34 0.01
C ILE A 27 -6.42 -6.62 0.05
N SER A 28 -6.87 -7.49 0.94
CA SER A 28 -8.22 -8.07 0.90
C SER A 28 -9.09 -7.72 2.09
N GLU A 29 -8.54 -7.62 3.30
CA GLU A 29 -9.31 -7.21 4.47
C GLU A 29 -9.41 -5.69 4.50
N VAL A 30 -10.64 -5.20 4.57
CA VAL A 30 -10.97 -3.77 4.45
C VAL A 30 -11.39 -3.31 5.84
N PRO A 31 -10.83 -2.21 6.39
CA PRO A 31 -11.50 -1.53 7.50
C PRO A 31 -12.87 -1.11 6.96
N SER A 32 -13.94 -1.41 7.69
CA SER A 32 -15.33 -1.23 7.21
C SER A 32 -15.59 0.14 6.59
N GLU A 33 -14.83 1.15 7.03
CA GLU A 33 -14.87 2.52 6.56
C GLU A 33 -13.45 3.05 6.33
N PHE A 34 -13.27 3.76 5.22
CA PHE A 34 -12.05 4.49 4.86
C PHE A 34 -12.34 5.99 4.91
N PHE A 35 -11.48 6.76 5.58
CA PHE A 35 -11.62 8.22 5.71
C PHE A 35 -10.54 8.93 4.88
N PRO A 36 -10.81 9.28 3.61
CA PRO A 36 -9.80 9.87 2.71
C PRO A 36 -9.22 11.15 3.27
N GLU A 37 -10.05 11.99 3.90
CA GLU A 37 -9.62 13.27 4.47
C GLU A 37 -8.51 13.10 5.51
N GLN A 38 -8.65 12.15 6.43
CA GLN A 38 -7.67 11.90 7.48
C GLN A 38 -6.37 11.30 6.91
N VAL A 39 -6.48 10.43 5.90
CA VAL A 39 -5.33 9.85 5.21
C VAL A 39 -4.54 10.93 4.45
N CYS A 40 -5.25 11.83 3.76
CA CYS A 40 -4.65 12.99 3.11
C CYS A 40 -4.00 13.92 4.14
N GLU A 41 -4.73 14.27 5.19
CA GLU A 41 -4.24 15.17 6.23
C GLU A 41 -2.95 14.65 6.87
N PHE A 42 -2.94 13.37 7.27
CA PHE A 42 -1.74 12.72 7.78
C PHE A 42 -0.58 12.85 6.79
N TYR A 43 -0.78 12.45 5.53
CA TYR A 43 0.30 12.43 4.55
C TYR A 43 0.88 13.82 4.25
N TYR A 44 0.03 14.83 4.06
CA TYR A 44 0.49 16.18 3.71
C TYR A 44 1.21 16.87 4.87
N THR A 45 0.83 16.54 6.10
CA THR A 45 1.46 17.08 7.32
C THR A 45 2.62 16.22 7.80
N ALA A 46 2.86 15.06 7.19
CA ALA A 46 3.83 14.12 7.71
C ALA A 46 5.27 14.59 7.54
N THR A 47 6.07 14.44 8.59
CA THR A 47 7.51 14.70 8.61
C THR A 47 8.26 13.46 9.08
N VAL A 48 9.53 13.36 8.68
CA VAL A 48 10.40 12.25 9.12
C VAL A 48 11.33 12.78 10.19
N ASN A 49 11.38 12.10 11.34
CA ASN A 49 12.41 12.27 12.35
C ASN A 49 13.45 11.16 12.16
N ASP A 50 14.62 11.53 11.66
CA ASP A 50 15.70 10.59 11.31
C ASP A 50 16.38 9.99 12.54
N GLU A 51 16.46 10.74 13.65
CA GLU A 51 17.12 10.28 14.89
C GLU A 51 16.36 9.13 15.52
N ASN A 52 15.04 9.22 15.51
CA ASN A 52 14.16 8.24 16.14
C ASN A 52 13.57 7.23 15.14
N ASN A 53 13.86 7.39 13.84
CA ASN A 53 13.26 6.61 12.76
C ASN A 53 11.71 6.58 12.83
N ILE A 54 11.11 7.77 12.98
CA ILE A 54 9.67 7.96 13.14
C ILE A 54 9.12 8.81 12.00
N ILE A 55 7.93 8.47 11.51
CA ILE A 55 7.10 9.38 10.72
C ILE A 55 6.08 10.02 11.65
N PHE A 56 6.15 11.33 11.80
CA PHE A 56 5.15 12.12 12.51
C PHE A 56 4.14 12.69 11.52
N GLY A 57 2.87 12.85 11.91
CA GLY A 57 1.87 13.58 11.14
C GLY A 57 0.68 13.95 12.01
N ILE A 58 -0.26 14.74 11.47
CA ILE A 58 -1.47 15.14 12.19
C ILE A 58 -2.75 14.77 11.45
N ILE A 59 -3.82 14.49 12.20
CA ILE A 59 -5.16 14.21 11.68
C ILE A 59 -6.26 14.93 12.47
N GLY A 60 -7.47 14.91 11.93
CA GLY A 60 -8.67 15.40 12.62
C GLY A 60 -8.73 16.93 12.66
N ARG A 61 -8.29 17.60 11.58
CA ARG A 61 -8.15 19.06 11.50
C ARG A 61 -7.11 19.60 12.49
N SER A 62 -5.93 18.99 12.46
CA SER A 62 -4.75 19.36 13.23
C SER A 62 -4.89 19.17 14.74
N ARG A 63 -5.78 18.27 15.17
CA ARG A 63 -6.09 18.05 16.59
C ARG A 63 -5.36 16.87 17.20
N ARG A 64 -4.88 15.94 16.38
CA ARG A 64 -4.26 14.70 16.85
C ARG A 64 -2.96 14.46 16.15
N SER A 65 -1.95 14.11 16.94
CA SER A 65 -0.65 13.68 16.47
C SER A 65 -0.64 12.17 16.24
N VAL A 66 0.05 11.74 15.19
CA VAL A 66 0.21 10.35 14.80
C VAL A 66 1.70 10.09 14.61
N PHE A 67 2.19 8.99 15.17
CA PHE A 67 3.56 8.53 15.02
C PHE A 67 3.54 7.14 14.43
N ILE A 68 4.28 6.93 13.35
CA ILE A 68 4.46 5.62 12.71
C ILE A 68 5.92 5.22 12.88
N THR A 69 6.14 4.02 13.40
CA THR A 69 7.43 3.32 13.41
C THR A 69 7.28 1.98 12.69
N THR A 70 8.41 1.36 12.34
CA THR A 70 8.43 0.00 11.80
C THR A 70 7.76 -1.02 12.72
N ASP A 71 7.98 -0.91 14.03
CA ASP A 71 7.41 -1.80 15.04
C ASP A 71 5.88 -1.70 15.13
N LEU A 72 5.33 -0.52 14.82
CA LEU A 72 3.89 -0.28 14.82
C LEU A 72 3.23 -0.74 13.51
N LEU A 73 3.97 -0.73 12.39
CA LEU A 73 3.44 -1.14 11.10
C LEU A 73 3.07 -2.63 11.07
N SER A 74 3.95 -3.50 11.54
CA SER A 74 3.73 -4.94 11.55
C SER A 74 2.41 -5.35 12.22
N PRO A 75 2.10 -4.95 13.46
CA PRO A 75 0.82 -5.28 14.09
C PRO A 75 -0.37 -4.54 13.46
N ALA A 76 -0.22 -3.28 13.03
CA ALA A 76 -1.31 -2.53 12.40
C ALA A 76 -1.77 -3.15 11.08
N LEU A 77 -0.81 -3.69 10.33
CA LEU A 77 -1.03 -4.30 9.02
C LEU A 77 -1.18 -5.83 9.11
N ARG A 78 -1.13 -6.36 10.34
CA ARG A 78 -1.20 -7.80 10.66
C ARG A 78 -0.20 -8.63 9.84
N LEU A 79 0.99 -8.06 9.65
CA LEU A 79 2.07 -8.70 8.92
C LEU A 79 2.63 -9.85 9.76
N PRO A 80 3.09 -10.92 9.10
CA PRO A 80 3.75 -12.00 9.79
C PRO A 80 5.12 -11.59 10.32
N ASN A 81 5.41 -11.98 11.56
CA ASN A 81 6.74 -11.89 12.13
C ASN A 81 7.55 -13.14 11.72
N PHE A 82 8.28 -13.05 10.61
CA PHE A 82 9.08 -14.16 10.08
C PHE A 82 10.57 -13.86 10.19
N GLU A 83 11.16 -14.22 11.32
CA GLU A 83 12.61 -14.25 11.43
C GLU A 83 13.15 -15.67 11.10
N PRO A 84 14.22 -15.79 10.30
CA PRO A 84 14.93 -14.71 9.60
C PRO A 84 14.22 -14.25 8.32
N PHE A 85 14.36 -12.96 8.00
CA PHE A 85 13.90 -12.38 6.74
C PHE A 85 14.80 -12.78 5.56
N SER A 86 14.21 -12.80 4.36
CA SER A 86 14.90 -13.05 3.10
C SER A 86 15.37 -11.75 2.47
N GLU A 87 16.48 -11.82 1.74
CA GLU A 87 16.92 -10.73 0.87
C GLU A 87 15.86 -10.34 -0.16
N LEU A 88 15.83 -9.04 -0.48
CA LEU A 88 15.00 -8.46 -1.52
C LEU A 88 15.32 -9.08 -2.89
N PRO A 89 14.29 -9.43 -3.69
CA PRO A 89 14.53 -9.84 -5.07
C PRO A 89 15.25 -8.75 -5.86
N THR A 90 16.29 -9.11 -6.60
CA THR A 90 16.95 -8.18 -7.53
C THR A 90 16.04 -7.87 -8.72
N ILE A 91 16.30 -6.77 -9.44
CA ILE A 91 15.52 -6.38 -10.63
C ILE A 91 15.60 -7.47 -11.70
N GLU A 92 16.78 -8.06 -11.92
CA GLU A 92 17.00 -9.13 -12.90
C GLU A 92 16.26 -10.40 -12.49
N ARG A 93 16.13 -10.65 -11.19
CA ARG A 93 15.31 -11.76 -10.70
C ARG A 93 13.82 -11.50 -10.94
N CYS A 94 13.37 -10.25 -10.78
CA CYS A 94 12.00 -9.87 -11.06
C CYS A 94 11.67 -10.00 -12.55
N GLN A 95 12.52 -9.47 -13.42
CA GLN A 95 12.36 -9.56 -14.88
C GLN A 95 12.26 -11.02 -15.35
N ARG A 96 13.19 -11.88 -14.93
CA ARG A 96 13.15 -13.32 -15.26
C ARG A 96 11.87 -14.00 -14.78
N LEU A 97 11.32 -13.58 -13.64
CA LEU A 97 10.06 -14.12 -13.17
C LEU A 97 8.92 -13.69 -14.10
N PHE A 98 8.83 -12.41 -14.47
CA PHE A 98 7.80 -11.95 -15.41
C PHE A 98 7.90 -12.65 -16.77
N ASP A 99 9.10 -12.92 -17.27
CA ASP A 99 9.31 -13.71 -18.49
C ASP A 99 8.68 -15.10 -18.37
N GLN A 100 8.87 -15.77 -17.22
CA GLN A 100 8.27 -17.08 -16.93
C GLN A 100 6.75 -17.02 -16.79
N LEU A 101 6.19 -15.84 -16.50
CA LEU A 101 4.75 -15.59 -16.41
C LEU A 101 4.14 -15.15 -17.75
N GLY A 102 4.88 -15.28 -18.86
CA GLY A 102 4.38 -14.99 -20.20
C GLY A 102 4.38 -13.51 -20.55
N TYR A 103 5.34 -12.75 -19.99
CA TYR A 103 5.54 -11.36 -20.38
C TYR A 103 5.93 -11.24 -21.86
N ASP A 104 5.15 -10.48 -22.62
CA ASP A 104 5.27 -10.33 -24.05
C ASP A 104 6.17 -9.13 -24.40
N HIS A 105 7.44 -9.43 -24.63
CA HIS A 105 8.45 -8.44 -25.05
C HIS A 105 8.16 -7.80 -26.41
N SER A 106 7.35 -8.43 -27.27
CA SER A 106 7.04 -7.88 -28.60
C SER A 106 6.17 -6.62 -28.53
N LYS A 107 5.43 -6.44 -27.42
CA LYS A 107 4.61 -5.26 -27.14
C LYS A 107 5.41 -4.09 -26.56
N VAL A 108 6.67 -4.32 -26.21
CA VAL A 108 7.56 -3.29 -25.70
C VAL A 108 8.40 -2.78 -26.87
N GLY A 109 8.39 -1.47 -27.13
CA GLY A 109 9.37 -0.87 -28.04
C GLY A 109 10.80 -1.19 -27.60
N ALA A 110 11.76 -1.20 -28.53
CA ALA A 110 13.12 -1.68 -28.28
C ALA A 110 13.72 -1.15 -26.95
N ARG A 111 14.03 -2.08 -26.02
CA ARG A 111 14.77 -1.87 -24.76
C ARG A 111 14.14 -0.93 -23.72
N SER A 112 12.87 -1.11 -23.38
CA SER A 112 12.40 -0.58 -22.09
C SER A 112 12.86 -1.47 -20.94
N ALA A 113 13.63 -0.92 -19.99
CA ALA A 113 13.92 -1.58 -18.71
C ALA A 113 12.67 -1.66 -17.79
N LEU A 114 11.55 -1.06 -18.22
CA LEU A 114 10.31 -0.98 -17.47
C LEU A 114 9.44 -2.20 -17.75
N ILE A 115 8.85 -2.75 -16.69
CA ILE A 115 7.81 -3.76 -16.78
C ILE A 115 6.46 -3.06 -16.98
N LEU A 116 5.80 -3.37 -18.10
CA LEU A 116 4.52 -2.80 -18.53
C LEU A 116 3.40 -3.83 -18.39
N ARG A 117 2.30 -3.49 -17.71
CA ARG A 117 1.18 -4.42 -17.47
C ARG A 117 0.47 -4.84 -18.76
N GLN A 118 0.45 -4.00 -19.79
CA GLN A 118 -0.12 -4.34 -21.09
C GLN A 118 0.63 -5.47 -21.80
N CYS A 119 1.88 -5.71 -21.40
CA CYS A 119 2.71 -6.80 -21.88
C CYS A 119 2.48 -8.09 -21.09
N MET A 120 1.73 -8.05 -19.98
CA MET A 120 1.34 -9.26 -19.24
C MET A 120 0.10 -9.90 -19.86
N THR A 121 -0.12 -11.19 -19.59
CA THR A 121 -1.40 -11.83 -19.88
C THR A 121 -2.54 -11.16 -19.08
N PRO A 122 -3.80 -11.23 -19.52
CA PRO A 122 -4.93 -10.59 -18.83
C PRO A 122 -4.99 -10.93 -17.33
N THR A 123 -4.75 -12.20 -17.01
CA THR A 123 -4.71 -12.69 -15.64
C THR A 123 -3.61 -12.03 -14.79
N TRP A 124 -2.37 -11.97 -15.29
CA TRP A 124 -1.25 -11.35 -14.55
C TRP A 124 -1.34 -9.82 -14.51
N LYS A 125 -1.90 -9.21 -15.56
CA LYS A 125 -2.24 -7.78 -15.61
C LYS A 125 -3.24 -7.42 -14.51
N PHE A 126 -4.26 -8.25 -14.30
CA PHE A 126 -5.20 -8.05 -13.20
C PHE A 126 -4.52 -8.22 -11.83
N PHE A 127 -3.79 -9.32 -11.64
CA PHE A 127 -3.13 -9.61 -10.36
C PHE A 127 -2.21 -8.47 -9.92
N THR A 128 -1.32 -8.04 -10.81
CA THR A 128 -0.43 -6.90 -10.56
C THR A 128 -1.21 -5.60 -10.43
N GLY A 129 -2.29 -5.41 -11.19
CA GLY A 129 -3.20 -4.28 -11.06
C GLY A 129 -3.84 -4.17 -9.66
N ALA A 130 -4.37 -5.27 -9.14
CA ALA A 130 -4.99 -5.33 -7.82
C ALA A 130 -3.95 -5.08 -6.71
N LEU A 131 -2.79 -5.72 -6.82
CA LEU A 131 -1.70 -5.53 -5.87
C LEU A 131 -1.20 -4.09 -5.88
N CYS A 132 -0.88 -3.51 -7.04
CA CYS A 132 -0.43 -2.12 -7.17
C CYS A 132 -1.44 -1.10 -6.61
N LYS A 133 -2.75 -1.35 -6.74
CA LYS A 133 -3.76 -0.47 -6.12
C LYS A 133 -3.72 -0.50 -4.60
N CYS A 134 -3.26 -1.61 -4.02
CA CYS A 134 -3.15 -1.78 -2.57
C CYS A 134 -1.81 -1.30 -2.05
N VAL A 135 -0.72 -1.68 -2.71
CA VAL A 135 0.65 -1.45 -2.22
C VAL A 135 1.40 -0.35 -2.96
N GLY A 136 0.87 0.18 -4.06
CA GLY A 136 1.57 1.14 -4.91
C GLY A 136 1.32 2.59 -4.49
N HIS A 137 2.21 3.47 -4.94
CA HIS A 137 2.01 4.91 -4.94
C HIS A 137 1.95 5.37 -6.40
N LYS A 138 0.95 6.19 -6.78
CA LYS A 138 0.67 6.54 -8.19
C LYS A 138 1.72 7.48 -8.83
N SER A 139 3.02 7.27 -8.65
CA SER A 139 4.05 8.18 -9.21
C SER A 139 4.27 8.05 -10.72
N ARG A 140 3.66 7.06 -11.38
CA ARG A 140 3.87 6.77 -12.80
C ARG A 140 2.55 6.51 -13.51
N SER A 141 2.63 6.45 -14.84
CA SER A 141 1.55 5.91 -15.67
C SER A 141 0.93 4.71 -14.95
N GLY A 142 -0.42 4.57 -15.01
CA GLY A 142 -1.03 3.23 -14.94
C GLY A 142 -0.26 2.31 -15.90
N ASP A 143 -0.45 1.02 -16.01
CA ASP A 143 0.47 0.22 -16.86
C ASP A 143 1.94 0.03 -16.37
N GLN A 144 2.71 1.01 -15.87
CA GLN A 144 4.10 0.75 -15.41
C GLN A 144 4.16 0.16 -14.00
N LEU A 145 5.00 -0.87 -13.77
CA LEU A 145 5.37 -1.34 -12.44
C LEU A 145 6.70 -0.71 -11.98
N SER A 146 6.69 -0.04 -10.84
CA SER A 146 7.91 0.40 -10.14
C SER A 146 8.74 -0.79 -9.67
N THR A 147 10.06 -0.59 -9.47
CA THR A 147 10.95 -1.62 -8.89
C THR A 147 10.42 -2.17 -7.58
N TYR A 148 9.92 -1.29 -6.73
CA TYR A 148 9.32 -1.66 -5.46
C TYR A 148 8.09 -2.57 -5.63
N GLU A 149 7.16 -2.24 -6.53
CA GLU A 149 5.99 -3.09 -6.82
C GLU A 149 6.43 -4.44 -7.40
N GLN A 150 7.43 -4.44 -8.29
CA GLN A 150 8.01 -5.68 -8.83
C GLN A 150 8.58 -6.56 -7.72
N GLN A 151 9.29 -5.97 -6.75
CA GLN A 151 9.86 -6.70 -5.61
C GLN A 151 8.79 -7.27 -4.68
N VAL A 152 7.69 -6.54 -4.43
CA VAL A 152 6.55 -7.06 -3.66
C VAL A 152 5.92 -8.26 -4.39
N VAL A 153 5.61 -8.11 -5.69
CA VAL A 153 5.05 -9.18 -6.53
C VAL A 153 5.95 -10.40 -6.50
N CYS A 154 7.23 -10.22 -6.80
CA CYS A 154 8.18 -11.33 -6.87
C CYS A 154 8.37 -12.01 -5.51
N SER A 155 8.37 -11.24 -4.42
CA SER A 155 8.47 -11.82 -3.08
C SER A 155 7.28 -12.70 -2.74
N LEU A 156 6.06 -12.27 -3.08
CA LEU A 156 4.85 -13.08 -2.89
C LEU A 156 4.89 -14.36 -3.72
N LEU A 157 5.22 -14.26 -5.01
CA LEU A 157 5.22 -15.39 -5.93
C LEU A 157 6.34 -16.41 -5.63
N LEU A 158 7.49 -15.93 -5.18
CA LEU A 158 8.62 -16.78 -4.80
C LEU A 158 8.54 -17.28 -3.36
N ASN A 159 7.51 -16.88 -2.60
CA ASN A 159 7.36 -17.16 -1.18
C ASN A 159 8.53 -16.65 -0.30
N LYS A 160 9.12 -15.51 -0.67
CA LYS A 160 10.21 -14.88 0.08
C LYS A 160 9.66 -14.22 1.34
N ARG A 161 10.35 -14.43 2.47
CA ARG A 161 10.03 -13.86 3.79
C ARG A 161 10.55 -12.42 3.85
N LEU A 162 9.94 -11.52 3.08
CA LEU A 162 10.32 -10.12 3.13
C LEU A 162 9.81 -9.48 4.43
N ASP A 163 10.64 -8.64 5.05
CA ASP A 163 10.17 -7.71 6.08
C ASP A 163 9.36 -6.61 5.39
N TYR A 164 8.08 -6.92 5.19
CA TYR A 164 7.15 -5.99 4.59
C TYR A 164 7.08 -4.70 5.42
N GLY A 165 7.02 -4.77 6.75
CA GLY A 165 6.88 -3.59 7.61
C GLY A 165 7.98 -2.57 7.37
N ALA A 166 9.24 -3.00 7.46
CA ALA A 166 10.40 -2.15 7.16
C ALA A 166 10.39 -1.69 5.70
N PHE A 167 10.11 -2.60 4.76
CA PHE A 167 10.12 -2.27 3.33
C PHE A 167 9.11 -1.17 2.96
N PHE A 168 7.92 -1.21 3.57
CA PHE A 168 6.88 -0.20 3.39
C PHE A 168 7.24 1.13 4.09
N PHE A 169 7.81 1.04 5.29
CA PHE A 169 8.28 2.20 6.05
C PHE A 169 9.33 2.99 5.25
N ASP A 170 10.37 2.31 4.79
CA ASP A 170 11.49 2.91 4.06
C ASP A 170 11.02 3.62 2.78
N GLN A 171 10.06 3.03 2.07
CA GLN A 171 9.48 3.69 0.90
C GLN A 171 8.69 4.95 1.26
N LEU A 172 7.90 4.91 2.33
CA LEU A 172 7.15 6.10 2.76
C LEU A 172 8.13 7.21 3.20
N VAL A 173 9.17 6.88 3.95
CA VAL A 173 10.25 7.81 4.32
C VAL A 173 10.90 8.43 3.08
N GLN A 174 11.26 7.62 2.07
CA GLN A 174 11.85 8.13 0.82
C GLN A 174 10.92 9.12 0.11
N LEU A 175 9.62 8.83 0.06
CA LEU A 175 8.63 9.71 -0.57
C LEU A 175 8.45 11.02 0.22
N LEU A 176 8.40 10.95 1.55
CA LEU A 176 8.29 12.14 2.40
C LEU A 176 9.55 13.03 2.27
N ARG A 177 10.74 12.43 2.23
CA ARG A 177 12.03 13.14 2.08
C ARG A 177 12.21 13.77 0.70
N ALA A 178 11.71 13.13 -0.35
CA ALA A 178 11.77 13.70 -1.69
C ALA A 178 11.05 15.06 -1.77
N ASN A 179 10.18 15.37 -0.81
CA ASN A 179 9.38 16.60 -0.71
C ASN A 179 8.57 16.94 -1.97
N VAL A 180 8.41 15.96 -2.87
CA VAL A 180 7.48 16.00 -3.98
C VAL A 180 6.16 15.51 -3.43
N ARG A 181 5.40 16.43 -2.83
CA ARG A 181 4.01 16.17 -2.46
C ARG A 181 3.22 15.95 -3.73
N ALA A 182 3.11 14.68 -4.13
CA ALA A 182 2.35 14.31 -5.30
C ALA A 182 0.88 14.75 -5.16
N ASP A 183 0.21 14.90 -6.30
CA ASP A 183 -1.24 15.16 -6.38
C ASP A 183 -2.08 14.00 -5.80
N HIS A 184 -1.41 12.92 -5.37
CA HIS A 184 -2.00 11.75 -4.76
C HIS A 184 -1.25 11.31 -3.51
N VAL A 185 -1.99 10.78 -2.55
CA VAL A 185 -1.43 10.13 -1.37
C VAL A 185 -0.86 8.75 -1.75
N PRO A 186 0.41 8.45 -1.45
CA PRO A 186 0.98 7.11 -1.60
C PRO A 186 0.40 6.15 -0.58
N PHE A 187 0.23 4.88 -0.94
CA PHE A 187 -0.21 3.83 -0.01
C PHE A 187 -1.44 4.19 0.86
N PRO A 188 -2.50 4.81 0.30
CA PRO A 188 -3.57 5.40 1.11
C PRO A 188 -4.27 4.35 1.98
N ARG A 189 -4.40 3.11 1.47
CA ARG A 189 -4.97 1.99 2.20
C ARG A 189 -4.13 1.59 3.42
N TRP A 190 -2.81 1.64 3.30
CA TRP A 190 -1.90 1.27 4.37
C TRP A 190 -1.95 2.30 5.48
N ILE A 191 -1.88 3.59 5.10
CA ILE A 191 -2.06 4.69 6.04
C ILE A 191 -3.40 4.53 6.76
N ALA A 192 -4.50 4.26 6.05
CA ALA A 192 -5.79 4.05 6.69
C ALA A 192 -5.82 2.90 7.69
N LEU A 193 -5.20 1.75 7.37
CA LEU A 193 -5.11 0.62 8.29
C LEU A 193 -4.32 0.97 9.56
N VAL A 194 -3.24 1.73 9.41
CA VAL A 194 -2.44 2.24 10.52
C VAL A 194 -3.27 3.20 11.38
N LEU A 195 -3.89 4.21 10.77
CA LEU A 195 -4.74 5.17 11.48
C LEU A 195 -5.91 4.48 12.20
N HIS A 196 -6.55 3.51 11.57
CA HIS A 196 -7.61 2.70 12.17
C HIS A 196 -7.12 1.92 13.39
N LYS A 197 -5.92 1.34 13.35
CA LYS A 197 -5.34 0.64 14.51
C LYS A 197 -5.11 1.58 15.69
N PHE A 198 -4.66 2.81 15.44
CA PHE A 198 -4.36 3.78 16.51
C PHE A 198 -5.59 4.47 17.08
N PHE A 199 -6.58 4.74 16.24
CA PHE A 199 -7.66 5.63 16.60
C PHE A 199 -9.02 4.96 16.61
N ALA A 200 -9.18 3.64 16.42
CA ALA A 200 -10.45 2.92 16.36
C ALA A 200 -11.72 3.79 16.59
N GLU A 201 -12.11 4.12 17.83
CA GLU A 201 -13.29 4.97 18.12
C GLU A 201 -13.16 6.44 17.66
N ALA A 202 -11.99 7.01 17.86
CA ALA A 202 -11.58 8.36 17.49
C ALA A 202 -11.47 8.58 15.97
N TYR A 203 -11.17 7.52 15.20
CA TYR A 203 -11.08 7.50 13.74
C TYR A 203 -12.45 7.79 13.14
N TYR A 204 -13.50 7.21 13.74
CA TYR A 204 -14.90 7.37 13.34
C TYR A 204 -15.57 8.65 13.85
N SER A 205 -15.05 9.27 14.91
CA SER A 205 -15.71 10.39 15.59
C SER A 205 -15.60 11.74 14.87
N HIS A 206 -14.97 11.81 13.69
CA HIS A 206 -14.72 13.06 12.96
C HIS A 206 -15.48 13.09 11.63
N SER A 207 -16.01 14.27 11.32
CA SER A 207 -16.99 14.63 10.28
C SER A 207 -16.59 14.39 8.81
N GLY A 208 -15.71 13.42 8.53
CA GLY A 208 -15.41 13.00 7.16
C GLY A 208 -16.47 12.03 6.66
N ASN A 209 -16.78 12.07 5.36
CA ASN A 209 -17.65 11.06 4.76
C ASN A 209 -16.86 9.77 4.57
N PRO A 210 -17.17 8.68 5.31
CA PRO A 210 -16.50 7.42 5.08
C PRO A 210 -16.83 6.91 3.67
N ILE A 211 -15.84 6.35 3.01
CA ILE A 211 -16.04 5.61 1.76
C ILE A 211 -15.96 4.13 2.09
N GLN A 212 -16.96 3.37 1.63
CA GLN A 212 -16.86 1.92 1.65
C GLN A 212 -15.81 1.48 0.63
N CYS A 213 -14.74 0.86 1.11
CA CYS A 213 -13.80 0.25 0.18
C CYS A 213 -14.44 -1.01 -0.41
N PRO A 214 -14.48 -1.13 -1.75
CA PRO A 214 -15.06 -2.31 -2.37
C PRO A 214 -14.26 -3.54 -1.95
N ARG A 215 -14.97 -4.59 -1.52
CA ARG A 215 -14.36 -5.91 -1.31
C ARG A 215 -13.82 -6.41 -2.65
N MET A 216 -12.60 -6.95 -2.64
CA MET A 216 -12.08 -7.61 -3.82
C MET A 216 -13.04 -8.73 -4.22
N SER A 217 -13.45 -8.73 -5.49
CA SER A 217 -14.33 -9.76 -6.03
C SER A 217 -13.97 -10.06 -7.46
N VAL A 218 -14.37 -11.25 -7.90
CA VAL A 218 -14.24 -11.70 -9.29
C VAL A 218 -15.08 -10.82 -10.24
N ARG A 219 -15.97 -9.98 -9.73
CA ARG A 219 -16.71 -9.03 -10.57
C ARG A 219 -15.86 -7.84 -11.01
N MET A 220 -14.65 -7.69 -10.45
CA MET A 220 -13.69 -6.67 -10.87
C MET A 220 -12.93 -7.05 -12.15
N TYR A 221 -13.10 -8.28 -12.65
CA TYR A 221 -12.55 -8.72 -13.93
C TYR A 221 -13.43 -8.23 -15.09
N GLN A 222 -12.87 -7.41 -15.98
CA GLN A 222 -13.55 -6.93 -17.19
C GLN A 222 -13.27 -7.82 -18.41
N ASP A 223 -12.14 -8.54 -18.40
CA ASP A 223 -11.69 -9.40 -19.49
C ASP A 223 -11.76 -10.88 -19.08
N ASP A 224 -12.30 -11.72 -19.96
CA ASP A 224 -12.30 -13.18 -19.78
C ASP A 224 -10.84 -13.70 -19.89
N PRO A 225 -10.38 -14.60 -19.01
CA PRO A 225 -9.04 -15.17 -19.08
C PRO A 225 -8.87 -15.96 -20.38
N LEU A 226 -7.69 -15.89 -20.98
CA LEU A 226 -7.41 -16.61 -22.23
C LEU A 226 -7.19 -18.09 -21.96
N ALA A 227 -7.49 -18.95 -22.93
CA ALA A 227 -7.31 -20.41 -22.79
C ALA A 227 -5.85 -20.82 -22.54
N ASN A 228 -4.89 -19.96 -22.89
CA ASN A 228 -3.47 -20.13 -22.67
C ASN A 228 -2.92 -19.28 -21.51
N ASP A 229 -3.78 -18.69 -20.68
CA ASP A 229 -3.32 -17.96 -19.49
C ASP A 229 -2.62 -18.92 -18.53
N ILE A 230 -1.42 -18.53 -18.11
CA ILE A 230 -0.62 -19.28 -17.16
C ILE A 230 -1.35 -19.30 -15.81
N SER A 231 -1.72 -20.51 -15.36
CA SER A 231 -2.35 -20.72 -14.05
C SER A 231 -1.43 -20.28 -12.90
N ILE A 232 -1.99 -20.11 -11.70
CA ILE A 232 -1.16 -19.89 -10.50
C ILE A 232 -0.08 -20.98 -10.36
N SER A 233 1.07 -20.60 -9.83
CA SER A 233 2.17 -21.55 -9.61
C SER A 233 1.84 -22.54 -8.49
N ASP A 234 2.49 -23.71 -8.47
CA ASP A 234 2.33 -24.68 -7.38
C ASP A 234 2.70 -24.08 -6.01
N ARG A 235 3.65 -23.14 -5.97
CA ARG A 235 4.01 -22.41 -4.75
C ARG A 235 2.87 -21.54 -4.23
N MET A 236 2.07 -20.95 -5.12
CA MET A 236 0.88 -20.19 -4.74
C MET A 236 -0.24 -21.12 -4.28
N ARG A 237 -0.39 -22.31 -4.89
CA ARG A 237 -1.35 -23.32 -4.43
C ARG A 237 -1.07 -23.78 -3.01
N VAL A 238 0.20 -23.91 -2.63
CA VAL A 238 0.59 -24.22 -1.24
C VAL A 238 0.06 -23.18 -0.25
N TRP A 239 0.04 -21.90 -0.62
CA TRP A 239 -0.53 -20.83 0.21
C TRP A 239 -2.05 -20.88 0.31
N ILE A 240 -2.73 -21.23 -0.79
CA ILE A 240 -4.18 -21.42 -0.76
C ILE A 240 -4.56 -22.58 0.16
N ALA A 241 -3.79 -23.67 0.11
CA ALA A 241 -3.98 -24.84 0.97
C ALA A 241 -3.59 -24.58 2.43
N ASN A 242 -2.62 -23.69 2.67
CA ASN A 242 -2.10 -23.34 4.00
C ASN A 242 -2.13 -21.81 4.19
N PRO A 243 -3.33 -21.22 4.31
CA PRO A 243 -3.47 -19.77 4.40
C PRO A 243 -2.73 -19.25 5.63
N TYR A 244 -2.15 -18.06 5.50
CA TYR A 244 -1.55 -17.40 6.66
C TYR A 244 -2.61 -17.16 7.73
N ILE A 245 -2.43 -17.73 8.92
CA ILE A 245 -3.32 -17.50 10.06
C ILE A 245 -2.85 -16.23 10.76
N VAL A 246 -3.68 -15.19 10.67
CA VAL A 246 -3.50 -13.97 11.45
C VAL A 246 -3.88 -14.28 12.90
N PRO A 247 -2.98 -14.03 13.89
CA PRO A 247 -3.34 -14.14 15.30
C PRO A 247 -4.60 -13.31 15.60
N SER A 248 -5.61 -13.92 16.21
CA SER A 248 -6.81 -13.19 16.62
C SER A 248 -6.46 -12.18 17.69
N LEU A 249 -6.89 -10.93 17.52
CA LEU A 249 -6.71 -9.85 18.51
C LEU A 249 -7.47 -10.08 19.83
N THR A 250 -8.19 -11.19 19.97
CA THR A 250 -9.09 -11.48 21.10
C THR A 250 -8.37 -12.05 22.34
N ALA A 251 -7.04 -11.99 22.42
CA ALA A 251 -6.28 -12.53 23.55
C ALA A 251 -5.82 -11.46 24.58
N ASP A 252 -5.95 -10.16 24.30
CA ASP A 252 -5.41 -9.10 25.17
C ASP A 252 -6.50 -8.22 25.80
N THR A 253 -7.67 -8.78 26.09
CA THR A 253 -8.67 -8.12 26.94
C THR A 253 -9.23 -9.10 27.96
N ASP A 254 -8.41 -9.49 28.94
CA ASP A 254 -8.85 -9.74 30.32
C ASP A 254 -7.67 -9.97 31.29
N GLU A 255 -6.83 -8.96 31.50
CA GLU A 255 -6.16 -8.83 32.80
C GLU A 255 -6.57 -7.49 33.39
N GLY A 256 -7.42 -7.58 34.43
CA GLY A 256 -7.99 -6.45 35.12
C GLY A 256 -6.94 -5.58 35.81
N ALA A 257 -7.26 -4.29 35.84
CA ALA A 257 -6.95 -3.28 36.84
C ALA A 257 -5.76 -3.56 37.78
N ASP A 258 -4.72 -2.72 37.72
CA ASP A 258 -4.69 -1.51 38.55
C ASP A 258 -3.49 -0.62 38.18
N ASP A 259 -3.71 0.68 38.38
CA ASP A 259 -2.72 1.68 38.76
C ASP A 259 -1.70 2.27 37.76
N ASN A 260 -1.70 3.60 37.78
CA ASN A 260 -0.74 4.59 37.27
C ASN A 260 -0.48 4.73 35.76
N ASN A 261 -1.29 5.62 35.21
CA ASN A 261 -1.03 6.47 34.06
C ASN A 261 0.22 7.37 34.30
N GLU A 262 1.42 6.84 34.09
CA GLU A 262 2.63 7.62 33.77
C GLU A 262 3.18 7.14 32.42
N ILE A 263 2.55 7.57 31.32
CA ILE A 263 3.14 7.48 29.99
C ILE A 263 3.76 8.84 29.67
N HIS A 264 5.10 8.85 29.76
CA HIS A 264 6.06 9.71 29.08
C HIS A 264 5.51 10.97 28.38
N THR A 265 5.53 12.06 29.14
CA THR A 265 5.41 13.45 28.66
C THR A 265 6.74 13.99 28.08
N ASP A 266 7.82 13.21 28.08
CA ASP A 266 9.17 13.73 27.79
C ASP A 266 9.43 14.07 26.32
N LEU A 267 8.62 13.58 25.37
CA LEU A 267 8.78 13.93 23.95
C LEU A 267 7.97 15.16 23.52
N GLN A 268 7.17 15.77 24.41
CA GLN A 268 6.50 17.04 24.12
C GLN A 268 7.26 18.27 24.67
N ALA A 269 8.23 18.09 25.55
CA ALA A 269 8.91 19.19 26.24
C ALA A 269 10.08 19.84 25.45
N GLU A 270 10.65 19.16 24.44
CA GLU A 270 11.85 19.66 23.74
C GLU A 270 11.59 20.42 22.42
N MET A 271 10.34 20.67 22.03
CA MET A 271 10.02 21.40 20.78
C MET A 271 9.28 22.75 20.98
N GLN A 272 9.35 23.35 22.17
CA GLN A 272 8.72 24.66 22.45
C GLN A 272 9.68 25.85 22.62
N ASP A 273 10.97 25.71 22.31
CA ASP A 273 11.86 26.89 22.23
C ASP A 273 12.41 27.08 20.81
N GLY A 274 11.71 27.90 20.03
CA GLY A 274 12.04 28.12 18.63
C GLY A 274 11.07 29.06 17.92
N GLY A 275 11.14 30.35 18.25
CA GLY A 275 10.91 31.46 17.31
C GLY A 275 9.58 31.51 16.56
N HIS A 276 8.69 32.38 17.04
CA HIS A 276 7.51 32.87 16.34
C HIS A 276 7.87 33.43 14.95
N LEU A 277 7.66 32.65 13.89
CA LEU A 277 7.64 33.14 12.51
C LEU A 277 6.27 32.87 11.89
N SER A 278 5.46 33.92 11.82
CA SER A 278 4.22 33.96 11.07
C SER A 278 4.49 33.73 9.59
N PRO A 279 3.79 32.81 8.89
CA PRO A 279 3.88 32.73 7.44
C PRO A 279 3.06 33.88 6.82
N GLN A 280 3.74 34.83 6.18
CA GLN A 280 3.06 35.75 5.26
C GLN A 280 2.73 35.00 3.96
N LEU A 281 1.44 34.80 3.72
CA LEU A 281 0.88 34.42 2.42
C LEU A 281 1.09 35.58 1.44
N SER A 282 2.14 35.49 0.63
CA SER A 282 2.34 36.32 -0.56
C SER A 282 1.38 35.85 -1.66
N HIS A 283 0.36 36.66 -1.96
CA HIS A 283 -0.43 36.53 -3.18
C HIS A 283 0.43 36.93 -4.38
N HIS A 284 0.98 35.97 -5.11
CA HIS A 284 1.46 36.19 -6.47
C HIS A 284 0.36 35.89 -7.47
N THR A 285 -0.31 36.96 -7.89
CA THR A 285 -1.18 36.97 -9.07
C THR A 285 -0.31 36.83 -10.32
N ILE A 286 -0.33 35.66 -10.95
CA ILE A 286 0.29 35.45 -12.27
C ILE A 286 -0.69 35.98 -13.32
N SER A 287 -0.39 37.12 -13.92
CA SER A 287 -1.07 37.63 -15.10
C SER A 287 -0.51 36.94 -16.34
N VAL A 288 -1.34 36.11 -17.00
CA VAL A 288 -1.04 35.52 -18.32
C VAL A 288 -1.38 36.54 -19.39
N THR A 289 -0.39 37.04 -20.11
CA THR A 289 -0.58 37.87 -21.32
C THR A 289 -0.74 36.97 -22.54
N GLU A 290 -1.95 36.93 -23.10
CA GLU A 290 -2.21 36.37 -24.43
C GLU A 290 -1.48 37.20 -25.51
N ARG A 291 -0.60 36.57 -26.29
CA ARG A 291 -0.15 37.11 -27.57
C ARG A 291 -1.11 36.66 -28.66
N VAL A 292 -2.02 37.55 -29.04
CA VAL A 292 -2.74 37.48 -30.31
C VAL A 292 -1.74 37.69 -31.45
N HIS A 293 -1.58 36.70 -32.33
CA HIS A 293 -0.99 36.93 -33.65
C HIS A 293 -2.12 37.27 -34.61
N SER A 294 -2.00 38.43 -35.24
CA SER A 294 -2.85 38.88 -36.33
C SER A 294 -2.01 39.02 -37.61
N ALA A 295 -2.52 38.39 -38.67
CA ALA A 295 -2.15 38.44 -40.09
C ALA A 295 -0.77 37.87 -40.48
#